data_AF-A0A3D1PG66-F1
#
_entry.id   AF-A0A3D1PG66-F1
#
_cell.length_a   1.000
_cell.length_b   1.000
_cell.length_c   1.000
_cell.angle_alpha   90.00
_cell.angle_beta   90.00
_cell.angle_gamma   90.00
#
_symmetry.space_group_name_H-M   'P 1'
#
loop_
_entity.id
_entity.type
_entity.pdbx_description
1 polymer ?
#
loop_
_entity_poly.entity_id
_entity_poly.type
_entity_poly.pdbx_seq_one_letter_code
_entity_poly.pdbx_strand_id
1 'polypeptide(L)' 'MFVLSGYEYLLGFLLVCSLVPALALSASKLLRPSGRNPERRTTYESGMEPIGGAWIQF' A
#
# COMPACT_ATOMS: atom_id res chain seq x y z
N MET A 1 -29.90 7.55 -20.69
CA MET A 1 -29.41 6.34 -21.37
C MET A 1 -27.91 6.47 -21.48
N PHE A 2 -27.13 5.48 -21.03
CA PHE A 2 -25.68 5.48 -21.24
C PHE A 2 -25.41 5.23 -22.73
N VAL A 3 -24.72 6.15 -23.42
CA VAL A 3 -24.60 6.18 -24.89
C VAL A 3 -23.24 5.64 -25.38
N LEU A 4 -22.33 5.33 -24.45
CA LEU A 4 -20.97 4.88 -24.75
C LEU A 4 -20.91 3.35 -24.73
N SER A 5 -20.44 2.75 -25.83
CA SER A 5 -20.16 1.32 -25.95
C SER A 5 -18.70 1.02 -25.61
N GLY A 6 -18.41 -0.14 -25.00
CA GLY A 6 -17.04 -0.62 -24.79
C GLY A 6 -16.41 -0.25 -23.44
N TYR A 7 -17.10 0.52 -22.59
CA TYR A 7 -16.61 0.87 -21.24
C TYR A 7 -16.61 -0.32 -20.28
N GLU A 8 -17.36 -1.37 -20.57
CA GLU A 8 -17.31 -2.65 -19.87
C GLU A 8 -15.91 -3.27 -19.89
N TYR A 9 -15.16 -3.09 -20.98
CA TYR A 9 -13.77 -3.55 -21.06
C TYR A 9 -12.85 -2.74 -20.16
N LEU A 10 -13.04 -1.41 -20.12
CA LEU A 10 -12.30 -0.54 -19.20
C LEU A 10 -12.61 -0.90 -17.74
N LEU A 11 -13.88 -1.11 -17.40
CA LEU A 11 -14.30 -1.51 -16.07
C LEU A 11 -13.71 -2.89 -15.70
N GLY A 12 -13.80 -3.87 -16.59
CA GLY A 12 -13.21 -5.19 -16.39
C GLY A 12 -11.70 -5.12 -16.18
N PHE A 13 -10.99 -4.33 -17.00
CA PHE A 13 -9.56 -4.11 -16.86
C PHE A 13 -9.22 -3.47 -15.51
N LEU A 14 -9.95 -2.42 -15.11
CA LEU A 14 -9.74 -1.75 -13.83
C LEU A 14 -9.96 -2.69 -12.64
N LEU A 15 -10.99 -3.53 -12.69
CA LEU A 15 -11.27 -4.53 -11.66
C LEU A 15 -10.15 -5.57 -11.58
N VAL A 16 -9.70 -6.12 -12.71
CA VAL A 16 -8.61 -7.10 -12.74
C VAL A 16 -7.30 -6.49 -12.24
N CYS A 17 -6.92 -5.31 -12.75
CA CYS A 17 -5.70 -4.63 -12.33
C CYS A 17 -5.71 -4.20 -10.87
N SER A 18 -6.88 -3.91 -10.29
CA SER A 18 -7.00 -3.61 -8.86
C SER A 18 -6.96 -4.88 -8.00
N LEU A 19 -7.51 -5.99 -8.52
CA LEU A 19 -7.56 -7.26 -7.80
C LEU A 19 -6.18 -7.91 -7.67
N VAL A 20 -5.34 -7.81 -8.71
CA VAL A 20 -3.97 -8.38 -8.70
C VAL A 20 -3.12 -7.92 -7.50
N PRO A 21 -2.90 -6.61 -7.23
CA PRO A 21 -2.11 -6.17 -6.08
C PRO A 21 -2.80 -6.52 -4.75
N ALA A 22 -4.14 -6.47 -4.68
CA ALA A 22 -4.87 -6.85 -3.47
C ALA A 22 -4.65 -8.33 -3.11
N LEU A 23 -4.71 -9.23 -4.10
CA LEU A 23 -4.43 -10.65 -3.92
C LEU A 23 -2.96 -10.90 -3.58
N ALA A 24 -2.02 -10.24 -4.26
CA ALA A 24 -0.59 -10.37 -4.00
C ALA A 24 -0.24 -9.95 -2.56
N LEU A 25 -0.74 -8.80 -2.09
CA LEU A 25 -0.53 -8.32 -0.72
C LEU A 25 -1.21 -9.23 0.30
N SER A 26 -2.39 -9.78 -0.01
CA SER A 26 -3.11 -10.70 0.88
C SER A 26 -2.38 -12.03 1.04
N ALA A 27 -1.91 -12.62 -0.06
CA ALA A 27 -1.10 -13.84 -0.05
C ALA A 27 0.21 -13.62 0.71
N SER A 28 0.90 -12.50 0.46
CA SER A 28 2.11 -12.11 1.20
C SER A 28 1.84 -11.95 2.70
N LYS A 29 0.74 -11.30 3.07
CA LYS A 29 0.33 -11.13 4.47
C LYS A 29 0.04 -12.46 5.16
N LEU A 30 -0.52 -13.44 4.45
CA LEU A 30 -0.83 -14.76 4.97
C LEU A 30 0.44 -15.60 5.21
N LEU A 31 1.41 -15.51 4.30
CA LEU A 31 2.63 -16.33 4.36
C LEU A 31 3.75 -15.71 5.21
N ARG A 32 3.79 -14.39 5.39
CA ARG A 32 4.90 -13.73 6.08
C ARG A 32 4.91 -14.02 7.59
N PRO A 33 6.10 -14.09 8.23
CA PRO A 33 6.21 -14.18 9.69
C PRO A 33 5.53 -13.01 10.43
N SER A 34 4.86 -13.32 11.54
CA SER A 34 4.09 -12.36 12.34
C SER A 34 4.84 -11.92 13.62
N GLY A 35 5.96 -11.20 13.47
CA GLY A 35 6.68 -10.61 14.61
C GLY A 35 6.18 -9.23 15.00
N ARG A 36 5.63 -9.05 16.21
CA ARG A 36 5.07 -7.78 16.73
C ARG A 36 5.98 -7.03 17.72
N ASN A 37 7.30 -7.00 17.51
CA ASN A 37 8.22 -6.23 18.36
C ASN A 37 7.94 -4.71 18.22
N PRO A 38 7.73 -3.96 19.32
CA PRO A 38 7.60 -2.50 19.32
C PRO A 38 8.73 -1.76 18.59
N GLU A 39 9.97 -2.22 18.68
CA GLU A 39 11.14 -1.58 18.06
C GLU A 39 11.04 -1.53 16.53
N ARG A 40 10.37 -2.52 15.91
CA ARG A 40 10.14 -2.58 14.45
C ARG A 40 9.08 -1.58 13.97
N ARG A 41 8.48 -0.80 14.88
CA ARG A 41 7.47 0.23 14.60
C ARG A 41 8.01 1.65 14.83
N THR A 42 9.33 1.79 14.94
CA THR A 42 10.02 3.08 14.96
C THR A 42 10.39 3.51 13.53
N THR A 43 10.54 4.81 13.31
CA THR A 43 11.01 5.36 12.02
C THR A 43 12.51 5.13 11.87
N TYR A 44 12.97 4.96 10.63
CA TYR A 44 14.40 4.87 10.33
C TYR A 44 15.09 6.24 10.51
N GLU A 45 16.13 6.29 11.33
CA GLU A 45 16.85 7.53 11.67
C GLU A 45 18.38 7.33 11.69
N SER A 46 18.94 6.72 10.64
CA SER A 46 20.42 6.57 10.45
C SER A 46 21.23 6.03 11.65
N GLY A 47 20.58 5.36 12.61
CA GLY A 47 21.21 4.87 13.85
C GLY A 47 21.20 5.82 15.05
N MET A 48 20.49 6.95 14.97
CA MET A 48 20.36 7.96 16.04
C MET A 48 18.91 8.12 16.48
N GLU A 49 18.69 8.76 17.64
CA GLU A 49 17.36 9.18 18.04
C GLU A 49 16.89 10.37 17.19
N PRO A 50 15.60 10.42 16.76
CA PRO A 50 15.07 11.58 16.04
C PRO A 50 15.07 12.82 16.94
N ILE A 51 15.85 13.84 16.57
CA ILE A 51 15.98 15.10 17.31
C ILE A 51 15.57 16.28 16.43
N GLY A 52 14.87 17.26 17.00
CA GLY A 52 14.35 18.43 16.29
C GLY A 52 12.83 18.34 16.13
N GLY A 53 12.28 18.93 15.06
CA GLY A 53 10.88 18.69 14.71
C GLY A 53 10.69 18.43 13.23
N ALA A 54 9.68 17.62 12.94
CA ALA A 54 9.33 17.17 11.60
C ALA A 54 8.52 18.24 10.84
N TRP A 55 9.05 19.47 10.78
CA TRP A 55 8.45 20.55 9.99
C TRP A 55 9.22 20.72 8.68
N ILE A 56 8.47 20.91 7.58
CA ILE A 56 9.01 21.39 6.30
C ILE A 56 8.62 22.85 6.15
N GLN A 57 9.48 23.66 5.54
CA GLN A 57 9.09 25.00 5.12
C GLN A 57 8.11 24.85 3.94
N PHE A 58 6.95 25.49 4.05
CA PHE A 58 5.96 25.60 2.98
C PHE A 58 6.28 26.76 2.04
#